data_AF-A0A183N4W8-F1
#
_entry.id   AF-A0A183N4W8-F1
#
_cell.length_a   1.000
_cell.length_b   1.000
_cell.length_c   1.000
_cell.angle_alpha   90.00
_cell.angle_beta   90.00
_cell.angle_gamma   90.00
#
_symmetry.space_group_name_H-M   'P 1'
#
loop_
_entity.id
_entity.type
_entity.pdbx_description
1 polymer ?
#
loop_
_entity_poly.entity_id
_entity_poly.type
_entity_poly.pdbx_seq_one_letter_code
_entity_poly.pdbx_strand_id
1 'polypeptide(L)'
;MKFHIHWPDTISNSFLWERTNQLPAEEIRKRRWKWIGHTLRKSSNCITRQALTWNPEGKQKRGRPKNTLRQIIEADMKIINNNWKELERIAQDRVGSRMLVNGLCSFTRSNRRKK
;
A
#
# COMPACT_ATOMS: atom_id res chain seq x y z
N MET A 1 18.44 41.33 -2.07
CA MET A 1 19.25 40.51 -1.14
C MET A 1 18.89 39.04 -1.39
N LYS A 2 19.78 38.24 -2.00
CA LYS A 2 19.53 36.82 -2.33
C LYS A 2 20.39 35.96 -1.40
N PHE A 3 19.76 35.20 -0.51
CA PHE A 3 20.47 34.25 0.34
C PHE A 3 20.88 33.03 -0.49
N HIS A 4 22.18 32.82 -0.68
CA HIS A 4 22.74 31.60 -1.26
C HIS A 4 22.73 30.51 -0.17
N ILE A 5 21.62 29.80 -0.06
CA ILE A 5 21.50 28.63 0.82
C ILE A 5 21.91 27.40 0.01
N HIS A 6 23.04 26.80 0.35
CA HIS A 6 23.54 25.56 -0.23
C HIS A 6 23.23 24.40 0.73
N TRP A 7 22.61 23.32 0.23
CA TRP A 7 22.38 22.09 0.98
C TRP A 7 23.44 21.06 0.56
N PRO A 8 24.54 20.89 1.32
CA PRO A 8 25.63 20.01 0.94
C PRO A 8 25.25 18.52 0.98
N ASP A 9 24.30 18.14 1.84
CA ASP A 9 23.95 16.75 2.07
C ASP A 9 22.57 16.41 1.50
N THR A 10 22.55 15.81 0.31
CA THR A 10 21.35 15.18 -0.23
C THR A 10 21.30 13.75 0.26
N ILE A 11 20.63 13.54 1.39
CA ILE A 11 20.43 12.19 1.92
C ILE A 11 19.47 11.43 1.00
N SER A 12 19.99 10.41 0.32
CA SER A 12 19.16 9.52 -0.50
C SER A 12 18.21 8.72 0.38
N ASN A 13 16.99 8.47 -0.11
CA ASN A 13 16.04 7.62 0.60
C ASN A 13 16.67 6.27 0.96
N SER A 14 17.38 5.62 0.01
CA SER A 14 18.06 4.34 0.22
C SER A 14 18.98 4.33 1.45
N PHE A 15 19.75 5.39 1.66
CA PHE A 15 20.66 5.49 2.81
C PHE A 15 19.91 5.64 4.15
N LEU A 16 18.79 6.36 4.16
CA LEU A 16 17.91 6.44 5.35
C LEU A 16 17.31 5.08 5.72
N TRP A 17 16.86 4.30 4.73
CA TRP A 17 16.29 2.96 4.98
C TRP A 17 17.34 2.00 5.55
N GLU A 18 18.57 2.07 5.04
CA GLU A 18 19.69 1.24 5.51
C GLU A 18 20.09 1.59 6.94
N ARG A 19 20.19 2.88 7.27
CA ARG A 19 20.63 3.36 8.58
C ARG A 19 19.59 3.17 9.69
N THR A 20 18.30 3.16 9.34
CA THR A 20 17.21 3.03 10.32
C THR A 20 16.79 1.58 10.59
N ASN A 21 17.32 0.59 9.85
CA ASN A 21 16.92 -0.82 9.91
C ASN A 21 15.40 -1.06 9.81
N GLN A 22 14.64 -0.07 9.33
CA GLN A 22 13.21 -0.19 9.38
C GLN A 22 12.73 -1.20 8.33
N LEU A 23 11.61 -1.86 8.63
CA LEU A 23 10.79 -2.63 7.68
C LEU A 23 9.50 -1.90 7.26
N PRO A 24 9.49 -0.60 6.85
CA PRO A 24 8.23 0.14 6.72
C PRO A 24 7.35 -0.40 5.60
N ALA A 25 7.92 -0.74 4.44
CA ALA A 25 7.10 -1.06 3.27
C ALA A 25 6.34 -2.39 3.41
N GLU A 26 6.85 -3.35 4.18
CA GLU A 26 6.21 -4.66 4.42
C GLU A 26 5.18 -4.57 5.53
N GLU A 27 5.53 -3.97 6.67
CA GLU A 27 4.58 -3.79 7.77
C GLU A 27 3.42 -2.87 7.39
N ILE A 28 3.70 -1.77 6.68
CA ILE A 28 2.65 -0.85 6.21
C ILE A 28 1.71 -1.58 5.25
N ARG A 29 2.23 -2.38 4.32
CA ARG A 29 1.39 -3.22 3.45
C ARG A 29 0.60 -4.23 4.26
N LYS A 30 1.20 -4.93 5.22
CA LYS A 30 0.50 -5.90 6.07
C LYS A 30 -0.67 -5.27 6.82
N ARG A 31 -0.44 -4.09 7.44
CA ARG A 31 -1.49 -3.34 8.15
C ARG A 31 -2.57 -2.86 7.18
N ARG A 32 -2.19 -2.38 6.00
CA ARG A 32 -3.12 -1.99 4.93
C ARG A 32 -3.98 -3.15 4.47
N TRP A 33 -3.39 -4.31 4.19
CA TRP A 33 -4.13 -5.50 3.76
C TRP A 33 -5.04 -6.07 4.84
N LYS A 34 -4.64 -6.00 6.12
CA LYS A 34 -5.54 -6.29 7.25
C LYS A 34 -6.74 -5.34 7.29
N TRP A 35 -6.51 -4.03 7.08
CA TRP A 35 -7.58 -3.04 7.05
C TRP A 35 -8.53 -3.25 5.86
N ILE A 36 -7.99 -3.47 4.65
CA ILE A 36 -8.77 -3.78 3.44
C ILE A 36 -9.64 -5.02 3.66
N GLY A 37 -9.06 -6.11 4.18
CA GLY A 37 -9.81 -7.34 4.47
C GLY A 37 -10.88 -7.16 5.57
N HIS A 38 -10.69 -6.22 6.50
CA HIS A 38 -11.73 -5.88 7.48
C HIS A 38 -12.85 -5.05 6.84
N THR A 39 -12.51 -4.04 6.03
CA THR A 39 -13.46 -3.19 5.33
C THR A 39 -14.31 -3.97 4.31
N LEU A 40 -13.70 -4.89 3.56
CA LEU A 40 -14.39 -5.75 2.59
C LEU A 40 -15.32 -6.79 3.24
N ARG A 41 -15.12 -7.12 4.52
CA ARG A 41 -16.05 -7.97 5.27
C ARG A 41 -17.31 -7.25 5.72
N LYS A 42 -17.30 -5.91 5.76
CA LYS A 42 -18.51 -5.14 6.07
C LYS A 42 -19.52 -5.25 4.93
N SER A 43 -20.78 -4.98 5.25
CA SER A 43 -21.86 -4.94 4.26
C SER A 43 -21.55 -3.96 3.13
N SER A 44 -22.07 -4.24 1.93
CA SER A 44 -21.93 -3.39 0.75
C SER A 44 -22.38 -1.95 0.98
N ASN A 45 -23.39 -1.76 1.83
CA ASN A 45 -23.97 -0.45 2.16
C ASN A 45 -23.10 0.36 3.15
N CYS A 46 -22.04 -0.23 3.70
CA CYS A 46 -21.19 0.50 4.64
C CYS A 46 -20.38 1.59 3.92
N ILE A 47 -20.47 2.82 4.43
CA ILE A 47 -19.76 4.01 3.91
C ILE A 47 -18.26 3.72 3.71
N THR A 48 -17.63 3.02 4.66
CA THR A 48 -16.19 2.67 4.58
C THR A 48 -15.87 1.75 3.40
N ARG A 49 -16.79 0.86 3.02
CA ARG A 49 -16.62 -0.05 1.88
C ARG A 49 -16.90 0.64 0.54
N GLN A 50 -17.89 1.53 0.51
CA GLN A 50 -18.13 2.38 -0.66
C GLN A 50 -16.93 3.30 -0.91
N ALA A 51 -16.39 3.93 0.14
CA ALA A 51 -15.22 4.79 0.07
C ALA A 51 -13.96 4.07 -0.45
N LEU A 52 -13.80 2.77 -0.16
CA LEU A 52 -12.69 1.96 -0.66
C LEU A 52 -12.67 1.85 -2.20
N THR A 53 -13.86 1.80 -2.81
CA THR A 53 -14.05 1.60 -4.25
C THR A 53 -14.33 2.92 -4.99
N TRP A 54 -14.53 4.01 -4.23
CA TRP A 54 -14.91 5.30 -4.75
C TRP A 54 -13.82 5.92 -5.64
N ASN A 55 -14.20 6.32 -6.86
CA ASN A 55 -13.36 7.13 -7.74
C ASN A 55 -13.82 8.59 -7.65
N PRO A 56 -13.02 9.52 -7.10
CA PRO A 56 -13.38 10.93 -7.18
C PRO A 56 -13.26 11.39 -8.63
N GLU A 57 -14.41 11.66 -9.27
CA GLU A 57 -14.45 12.28 -10.59
C GLU A 57 -13.96 13.73 -10.51
N GLY A 58 -13.02 14.11 -11.37
CA GLY A 58 -12.53 15.49 -11.47
C GLY A 58 -11.03 15.60 -11.74
N LYS A 59 -10.61 16.77 -12.25
CA LYS A 59 -9.20 17.10 -12.46
C LYS A 59 -8.55 17.44 -11.12
N GLN A 60 -7.47 16.74 -10.75
CA GLN A 60 -6.71 17.06 -9.54
C GLN A 60 -5.98 18.40 -9.70
N LYS A 61 -5.92 19.19 -8.62
CA LYS A 61 -5.13 20.43 -8.59
C LYS A 61 -3.64 20.10 -8.77
N ARG A 62 -2.94 20.91 -9.57
CA ARG A 62 -1.49 20.84 -9.76
C ARG A 62 -0.80 21.00 -8.39
N GLY A 63 0.07 20.06 -8.03
CA GLY A 63 0.78 20.02 -6.74
C GLY A 63 0.25 19.01 -5.71
N ARG A 64 -0.91 18.38 -5.93
CA ARG A 64 -1.37 17.28 -5.07
C ARG A 64 -0.54 16.01 -5.34
N PRO A 65 -0.09 15.27 -4.30
CA PRO A 65 0.58 13.99 -4.48
C PRO A 65 -0.28 13.04 -5.31
N LYS A 66 0.31 12.42 -6.33
CA LYS A 66 -0.39 11.55 -7.28
C LYS A 66 -0.95 10.27 -6.64
N ASN A 67 -0.52 9.89 -5.45
CA ASN A 67 -0.79 8.59 -4.84
C ASN A 67 -2.12 8.56 -4.07
N THR A 68 -3.22 8.28 -4.77
CA THR A 68 -4.53 8.00 -4.14
C THR A 68 -4.51 6.63 -3.46
N LEU A 69 -5.24 6.46 -2.34
CA LEU A 69 -5.44 5.16 -1.67
C LEU A 69 -5.82 4.05 -2.66
N ARG A 70 -6.73 4.34 -3.60
CA ARG A 70 -7.13 3.40 -4.66
C ARG A 70 -5.96 2.96 -5.55
N GLN A 71 -5.11 3.87 -6.01
CA GLN A 71 -3.96 3.53 -6.86
C GLN A 71 -2.91 2.72 -6.10
N ILE A 72 -2.72 3.03 -4.82
CA ILE A 72 -1.83 2.27 -3.94
C ILE A 72 -2.35 0.83 -3.81
N ILE A 73 -3.66 0.66 -3.63
CA ILE A 73 -4.30 -0.67 -3.54
C ILE A 73 -4.24 -1.40 -4.88
N GLU A 74 -4.51 -0.73 -6.00
CA GLU A 74 -4.42 -1.32 -7.33
C GLU A 74 -2.98 -1.76 -7.67
N ALA A 75 -1.98 -0.98 -7.27
CA ALA A 75 -0.58 -1.36 -7.40
C ALA A 75 -0.25 -2.58 -6.52
N ASP A 76 -0.71 -2.59 -5.26
CA ASP A 76 -0.55 -3.75 -4.38
C ASP A 76 -1.26 -4.99 -4.96
N MET A 77 -2.45 -4.85 -5.54
CA MET A 77 -3.20 -5.94 -6.20
C MET A 77 -2.49 -6.49 -7.42
N LYS A 78 -1.89 -5.63 -8.26
CA LYS A 78 -1.10 -6.05 -9.42
C LYS A 78 0.07 -6.95 -9.02
N ILE A 79 0.67 -6.72 -7.84
CA ILE A 79 1.74 -7.57 -7.32
C ILE A 79 1.23 -8.99 -7.00
N ILE A 80 -0.02 -9.12 -6.57
CA ILE A 80 -0.64 -10.42 -6.17
C ILE A 80 -1.39 -11.07 -7.33
N ASN A 81 -1.45 -10.42 -8.50
CA ASN A 81 -2.23 -10.87 -9.66
C ASN A 81 -3.70 -11.22 -9.34
N ASN A 82 -4.34 -10.43 -8.46
CA ASN A 82 -5.72 -10.66 -8.04
C ASN A 82 -6.64 -9.52 -8.50
N ASN A 83 -7.86 -9.88 -8.89
CA ASN A 83 -8.94 -8.93 -9.19
C ASN A 83 -9.76 -8.61 -7.92
N TRP A 84 -10.50 -7.51 -7.92
CA TRP A 84 -11.40 -7.09 -6.84
C TRP A 84 -12.40 -8.18 -6.42
N LYS A 85 -12.96 -8.91 -7.39
CA LYS A 85 -13.92 -9.99 -7.13
C LYS A 85 -13.29 -11.15 -6.36
N GLU A 86 -12.07 -11.52 -6.71
CA GLU A 86 -11.34 -12.59 -6.02
C GLU A 86 -10.89 -12.12 -4.64
N LEU A 87 -10.47 -10.86 -4.53
CA LEU A 87 -10.13 -10.26 -3.23
C LEU A 87 -11.32 -10.24 -2.28
N GLU A 88 -12.53 -9.96 -2.78
CA GLU A 88 -13.74 -9.99 -1.98
C GLU A 88 -14.03 -11.39 -1.44
N ARG A 89 -13.87 -12.44 -2.27
CA ARG A 89 -14.01 -13.83 -1.85
C ARG A 89 -12.99 -14.21 -0.78
N ILE A 90 -11.72 -13.85 -1.00
CA ILE A 90 -10.62 -14.09 -0.05
C ILE A 90 -10.84 -13.30 1.24
N ALA A 91 -11.42 -12.10 1.18
CA ALA A 91 -11.69 -11.31 2.37
C ALA A 91 -12.80 -11.92 3.24
N GLN A 92 -13.79 -12.58 2.63
CA GLN A 92 -14.84 -13.32 3.34
C GLN A 92 -14.30 -14.60 3.97
N ASP A 93 -13.38 -15.31 3.30
CA ASP A 93 -12.66 -16.43 3.90
C ASP A 93 -11.60 -15.96 4.91
N ARG A 94 -11.82 -16.25 6.20
CA ARG A 94 -10.87 -15.87 7.26
C ARG A 94 -9.49 -16.52 7.09
N VAL A 95 -9.44 -17.74 6.55
CA VAL A 95 -8.18 -18.46 6.36
C VAL A 95 -7.45 -17.89 5.15
N GLY A 96 -8.12 -17.78 4.01
CA GLY A 96 -7.61 -17.15 2.79
C GLY A 96 -7.10 -15.73 3.04
N SER A 97 -7.85 -14.91 3.78
CA SER A 97 -7.42 -13.55 4.15
C SER A 97 -6.11 -13.56 4.94
N ARG A 98 -5.95 -14.48 5.89
CA ARG A 98 -4.72 -14.62 6.69
C ARG A 98 -3.55 -15.10 5.82
N MET A 99 -3.78 -16.05 4.92
CA MET A 99 -2.76 -16.56 4.01
C MET A 99 -2.27 -15.48 3.04
N LEU A 100 -3.19 -14.68 2.46
CA LEU A 100 -2.83 -13.57 1.58
C LEU A 100 -1.98 -12.52 2.31
N VAL A 101 -2.39 -12.11 3.51
CA VAL A 101 -1.66 -11.13 4.32
C VAL A 101 -0.26 -11.64 4.70
N ASN A 102 -0.10 -12.93 4.99
CA ASN A 102 1.19 -13.52 5.35
C ASN A 102 2.08 -13.78 4.11
N GLY A 103 1.51 -14.21 2.99
CA GLY A 103 2.21 -14.43 1.73
C GLY A 103 2.83 -13.15 1.17
N LEU A 104 2.13 -12.02 1.32
CA LEU A 104 2.62 -10.70 0.91
C LEU A 104 3.87 -10.23 1.64
N CYS A 105 4.08 -10.67 2.88
CA CYS A 105 5.32 -10.41 3.64
C CYS A 105 6.45 -11.38 3.30
N SER A 106 6.14 -12.54 2.70
CA SER A 106 7.12 -13.60 2.47
C SER A 106 7.86 -13.41 1.13
N PHE A 107 7.15 -12.90 0.11
CA PHE A 107 7.66 -12.75 -1.26
C PHE A 107 8.85 -11.77 -1.37
N THR A 108 8.90 -10.73 -0.54
CA THR A 108 10.00 -9.75 -0.53
C THR A 108 11.20 -10.18 0.30
N ARG A 109 11.00 -11.07 1.29
CA ARG A 109 12.10 -11.63 2.10
C ARG A 109 13.00 -12.54 1.27
N SER A 110 12.45 -13.26 0.29
CA SER A 110 13.19 -14.07 -0.68
C SER A 110 14.12 -13.23 -1.56
N ASN A 111 13.67 -12.04 -1.97
CA ASN A 111 14.44 -11.12 -2.81
C ASN A 111 15.61 -10.44 -2.08
N ARG A 112 15.66 -10.46 -0.74
CA ARG A 112 16.84 -10.00 0.03
C ARG A 112 18.01 -11.00 0.03
N ARG A 113 17.77 -12.28 -0.24
CA ARG A 113 18.83 -13.31 -0.25
C ARG A 113 19.59 -13.41 -1.58
N LYS A 114 19.26 -12.58 -2.57
CA LYS A 114 19.92 -12.54 -3.89
C LYS A 114 20.76 -11.28 -4.10
N LYS A 115 21.35 -10.72 -3.04
CA LYS A 115 22.33 -9.65 -3.16
C LYS A 115 23.58 -9.98 -2.37
#